data_AF-A0A6I7QCZ5-F1
#
_entry.id   AF-A0A6I7QCZ5-F1
#
_cell.length_a   1.000
_cell.length_b   1.000
_cell.length_c   1.000
_cell.angle_alpha   90.00
_cell.angle_beta   90.00
_cell.angle_gamma   90.00
#
_symmetry.space_group_name_H-M   'P 1'
#
loop_
_entity.id
_entity.type
_entity.pdbx_description
1 polymer ?
#
loop_
_entity_poly.entity_id
_entity_poly.type
_entity_poly.pdbx_seq_one_letter_code
_entity_poly.pdbx_strand_id
1 'polypeptide(L)' 'MTMEALIIKSKNRSDLELIKELVKKMGLESKSLSEEDVEDLGLTILMKQTDRSKTVTRETVMRKLDGE' A
#
# COMPACT_ATOMS: atom_id res chain seq x y z
N MET A 1 20.34 -7.57 -3.76
CA MET A 1 19.90 -6.28 -4.35
C MET A 1 18.69 -5.81 -3.57
N THR A 2 18.67 -4.56 -3.12
CA THR A 2 17.48 -3.91 -2.55
C THR A 2 16.60 -3.45 -3.71
N MET A 3 15.32 -3.81 -3.68
CA MET A 3 14.35 -3.36 -4.68
C MET A 3 13.93 -1.93 -4.35
N GLU A 4 14.20 -0.99 -5.24
CA GLU A 4 13.76 0.40 -5.13
C GLU A 4 12.51 0.59 -5.98
N ALA A 5 11.44 1.10 -5.37
CA ALA A 5 10.14 1.27 -6.02
C ALA A 5 9.69 2.73 -5.95
N LEU A 6 9.12 3.23 -7.04
CA LEU A 6 8.53 4.56 -7.15
C LEU A 6 7.03 4.46 -7.40
N ILE A 7 6.23 5.20 -6.63
CA ILE A 7 4.77 5.27 -6.79
C ILE A 7 4.40 6.68 -7.23
N ILE A 8 3.65 6.76 -8.33
CA ILE A 8 3.21 8.02 -8.93
C ILE A 8 1.69 8.08 -8.82
N LYS A 9 1.19 9.12 -8.12
CA LYS A 9 -0.24 9.39 -8.00
C LYS A 9 -0.58 10.61 -8.84
N SER A 10 -1.54 10.47 -9.75
CA SER A 10 -2.10 11.60 -10.50
C SER A 10 -3.63 11.55 -10.45
N LYS A 11 -4.27 12.71 -10.44
CA LYS A 11 -5.72 12.85 -10.61
C LYS A 11 -6.14 12.89 -12.08
N ASN A 12 -5.18 12.95 -13.00
CA ASN A 12 -5.40 13.07 -14.43
C ASN A 12 -4.84 11.85 -15.16
N ARG A 13 -5.72 11.19 -15.93
CA ARG A 13 -5.37 10.00 -16.72
C ARG A 13 -4.35 10.31 -17.81
N SER A 14 -4.40 11.48 -18.46
CA SER A 14 -3.45 11.82 -19.53
C SER A 14 -2.01 11.88 -19.03
N ASP A 15 -1.82 12.38 -17.81
CA ASP A 15 -0.50 12.53 -17.21
C ASP A 15 0.10 11.16 -16.88
N LEU A 16 -0.74 10.22 -16.41
CA LEU A 16 -0.30 8.84 -16.16
C LEU A 16 0.10 8.11 -17.44
N GLU A 17 -0.65 8.27 -18.52
CA GLU A 17 -0.29 7.66 -19.80
C GLU A 17 1.02 8.24 -20.35
N LEU A 18 1.22 9.57 -20.27
CA LEU A 18 2.48 10.20 -20.67
C LEU A 18 3.68 9.64 -19.89
N ILE A 19 3.54 9.52 -18.56
CA ILE A 19 4.58 8.96 -17.70
C ILE A 19 4.84 7.49 -18.04
N LYS A 20 3.79 6.70 -18.25
CA LYS A 20 3.90 5.29 -18.62
C LYS A 20 4.65 5.10 -19.94
N GLU A 21 4.36 5.94 -20.93
CA GLU A 21 5.08 5.92 -22.21
C GLU A 21 6.56 6.31 -22.05
N LEU A 22 6.86 7.32 -21.22
CA LEU A 22 8.24 7.71 -20.93
C LEU A 22 9.02 6.58 -20.26
N VAL A 23 8.47 5.98 -19.21
CA VAL A 23 9.08 4.86 -18.47
C VAL A 23 9.31 3.67 -19.41
N LYS A 24 8.35 3.36 -20.28
CA LYS A 24 8.49 2.33 -21.31
C LYS A 24 9.62 2.65 -22.30
N LYS A 25 9.75 3.91 -22.77
CA LYS A 25 10.84 4.33 -23.68
C LYS A 25 12.22 4.27 -23.02
N MET A 26 12.29 4.42 -21.70
CA MET A 26 13.52 4.26 -20.93
C MET A 26 13.91 2.80 -20.71
N GLY A 27 13.09 1.83 -21.13
CA GLY A 27 13.33 0.40 -20.90
C GLY A 27 13.05 -0.04 -19.46
N LEU A 28 12.32 0.76 -18.69
CA LEU A 28 11.94 0.48 -17.32
C LEU A 28 10.58 -0.22 -17.26
N GLU A 29 10.41 -1.07 -16.25
CA GLU A 29 9.12 -1.72 -15.99
C GLU A 29 8.20 -0.78 -15.20
N SER A 30 6.93 -0.72 -15.61
CA SER A 30 5.89 0.02 -14.90
C SER A 30 4.69 -0.88 -14.65
N LYS A 31 4.16 -0.87 -13.43
CA LYS A 31 2.90 -1.54 -13.08
C LYS A 31 1.84 -0.51 -12.71
N SER A 32 0.64 -0.65 -13.28
CA SER A 32 -0.54 0.09 -12.81
C SER A 32 -1.09 -0.62 -11.59
N LEU A 33 -1.36 0.15 -10.53
CA LEU A 33 -1.97 -0.35 -9.29
C LEU A 33 -3.47 -0.10 -9.32
N SER A 34 -4.25 -1.08 -8.89
CA SER A 34 -5.67 -0.90 -8.59
C SER A 34 -5.86 -0.06 -7.32
N GLU A 35 -7.10 0.32 -7.03
CA GLU A 35 -7.42 0.97 -5.75
C GLU A 35 -7.11 0.04 -4.56
N GLU A 36 -7.49 -1.23 -4.66
CA GLU A 36 -7.19 -2.28 -3.68
C GLU A 36 -5.67 -2.44 -3.44
N ASP A 37 -4.86 -2.45 -4.50
CA ASP A 37 -3.39 -2.50 -4.39
C ASP A 37 -2.84 -1.30 -3.59
N VAL A 38 -3.44 -0.12 -3.74
CA VAL A 38 -3.05 1.11 -3.04
C VAL A 38 -3.48 1.07 -1.58
N GLU A 39 -4.67 0.54 -1.29
CA GLU A 39 -5.17 0.33 0.06
C GLU A 39 -4.29 -0.66 0.83
N ASP A 40 -3.95 -1.80 0.22
CA ASP A 40 -3.08 -2.83 0.80
C ASP A 40 -1.69 -2.29 1.14
N LEU A 41 -1.14 -1.46 0.26
CA LEU A 41 0.11 -0.76 0.54
C LEU A 41 -0.02 0.18 1.73
N GLY A 42 -1.11 0.96 1.78
CA GLY A 42 -1.43 1.85 2.90
C GLY A 42 -1.52 1.09 4.21
N LEU A 43 -2.25 -0.03 4.23
CA LEU A 43 -2.39 -0.91 5.38
C LEU A 43 -1.03 -1.45 5.82
N THR A 44 -0.21 -1.93 4.88
CA THR A 44 1.13 -2.44 5.18
C THR A 44 2.01 -1.38 5.85
N ILE A 45 1.94 -0.13 5.40
CA ILE A 45 2.67 0.99 6.02
C ILE A 45 2.20 1.21 7.46
N LEU A 46 0.88 1.27 7.68
CA LEU A 46 0.30 1.47 9.01
C LEU A 46 0.65 0.32 9.98
N MET A 47 0.63 -0.92 9.49
CA MET A 47 1.02 -2.10 10.27
C MET A 47 2.49 -2.06 10.68
N LYS A 48 3.38 -1.51 9.83
CA LYS A 48 4.81 -1.35 10.15
C LYS A 48 5.08 -0.21 11.13
N GLN A 49 4.25 0.85 11.10
CA GLN A 49 4.37 2.00 11.99
C GLN A 49 3.76 1.75 13.38
N THR A 50 2.88 0.77 13.50
CA THR A 50 2.23 0.39 14.76
C THR A 50 3.23 -0.24 15.73
N ASP A 51 3.06 0.04 17.03
CA ASP A 51 3.77 -0.64 18.11
C ASP A 51 3.31 -2.12 18.20
N ARG A 52 4.17 -3.02 17.72
CA ARG A 52 3.90 -4.47 17.68
C ARG A 52 4.24 -5.19 18.99
N SER A 53 4.73 -4.48 20.01
CA SER A 53 5.07 -5.07 21.31
C SER A 53 3.85 -5.23 22.23
N LYS A 54 2.81 -4.43 22.01
CA LYS A 54 1.59 -4.45 22.82
C LYS A 54 0.57 -5.41 22.21
N THR A 55 0.62 -6.66 22.66
CA THR A 55 -0.32 -7.71 22.24
C THR A 55 -1.34 -8.01 23.33
N VAL A 56 -2.56 -8.38 22.92
CA VAL A 56 -3.61 -8.88 23.83
C VAL A 56 -4.06 -10.26 23.40
N THR A 57 -4.59 -11.06 24.34
CA THR A 57 -5.09 -12.40 24.03
C THR A 57 -6.41 -12.35 23.29
N ARG A 58 -6.75 -13.43 22.57
CA ARG A 58 -8.03 -13.54 21.87
C ARG A 58 -9.21 -13.38 22.82
N GLU A 59 -9.14 -13.98 24.01
CA GLU A 59 -10.19 -13.90 25.03
C GLU A 59 -10.45 -12.46 25.46
N THR A 60 -9.37 -11.67 25.60
CA THR A 60 -9.47 -10.24 25.94
C THR A 60 -10.17 -9.44 24.83
N VAL A 61 -9.93 -9.78 23.56
CA VAL A 61 -10.59 -9.15 22.42
C VAL A 61 -12.06 -9.55 22.34
N MET A 62 -12.37 -10.84 22.44
CA MET A 62 -13.74 -11.36 22.32
C MET A 62 -14.65 -10.79 23.40
N ARG A 63 -14.18 -10.70 24.66
CA ARG A 63 -14.93 -10.07 25.75
C ARG A 63 -15.36 -8.62 25.42
N LYS A 64 -14.51 -7.83 24.75
CA LYS A 64 -14.87 -6.46 24.34
C LYS A 64 -15.91 -6.40 23.21
N LEU A 65 -15.98 -7.45 22.38
CA LEU A 65 -16.91 -7.51 21.26
C LEU A 65 -18.30 -8.00 21.68
N ASP A 66 -18.36 -8.83 22.72
CA ASP A 66 -19.62 -9.41 23.22
C ASP A 66 -20.44 -8.45 24.11
N GLY A 67 -19.97 -7.22 24.34
CA GLY A 67 -20.77 -6.14 24.94
C GLY A 67 -20.84 -6.11 26.48
N GLU A 68 -19.94 -6.78 27.19
CA GLU A 68 -19.70 -6.61 28.64
C GLU A 68 -18.48 -5.73 28.95
#